data_AF-V4NXM1-F1
#
_entry.id   AF-V4NXM1-F1
#
_cell.length_a   1.000
_cell.length_b   1.000
_cell.length_c   1.000
_cell.angle_alpha   90.00
_cell.angle_beta   90.00
_cell.angle_gamma   90.00
#
_symmetry.space_group_name_H-M   'P 1'
#
loop_
_entity.id
_entity.type
_entity.pdbx_description
1 polymer ?
#
loop_
_entity_poly.entity_id
_entity_poly.type
_entity_poly.pdbx_seq_one_letter_code
_entity_poly.pdbx_strand_id
1 'polypeptide(L)'
;MKNIRFDDTVLTANPERVVLRPFTISVEPSSTAQGSMSRAERVCRALLKLSRDECCAELDNVSRDFIGRHLQARAIFLDRFKQIKNVLGRVEDLDKIDDDHAALIGAYFCHEYSFEAAAIMNPSVVPHPDQAGAPEGTTRFIMSVRTVGEGHISTISFRIGLFHNDDGSIDLEPESDFIVAAKPAQSATDGPITVMRYKACDISGMVIFPTTRAQSNGLEDLRLVHFTDDDGETTYLGTYTAYSGREIGCELFETEDFDTIYLTPFRGLASTHKGLALFPRKINGRYAAIGRLDHESLYYMETDDKMVWSYGDRIIEPNYPWELVQMGNCGSPIELDEGWLVFTHGVGAMRRYCLGAVLLDKDDPRKVIGRSKTPMLAPEEDSREGYVPNVVYSCGAMKCGDWVFLPYGVADSSIRFASLRVEDILQHLAL
;
A
#
# COMPACT_ATOMS: atom_id res chain seq x y z
N MET A 1 0.38 5.14 27.92
CA MET A 1 1.64 4.47 28.33
C MET A 1 2.69 5.54 28.63
N LYS A 2 3.64 5.34 29.57
CA LYS A 2 4.54 6.42 30.03
C LYS A 2 5.85 6.56 29.24
N ASN A 3 6.33 5.49 28.60
CA ASN A 3 7.66 5.42 28.02
C ASN A 3 7.62 5.16 26.50
N ILE A 4 6.86 5.97 25.75
CA ILE A 4 6.88 5.91 24.28
C ILE A 4 7.93 6.90 23.79
N ARG A 5 8.86 6.42 22.96
CA ARG A 5 9.76 7.30 22.22
C ARG A 5 9.06 7.73 20.94
N PHE A 6 8.89 9.03 20.74
CA PHE A 6 8.40 9.58 19.48
C PHE A 6 9.56 10.12 18.66
N ASP A 7 9.48 9.96 17.35
CA ASP A 7 10.37 10.62 16.42
C ASP A 7 9.77 11.95 15.97
N ASP A 8 10.62 12.95 15.71
CA ASP A 8 10.19 14.27 15.23
C ASP A 8 9.82 14.24 13.73
N THR A 9 10.22 13.20 13.00
CA THR A 9 9.91 13.03 11.58
C THR A 9 8.41 12.88 11.36
N VAL A 10 7.88 13.70 10.46
CA VAL A 10 6.50 13.61 9.96
C VAL A 10 6.55 13.46 8.46
N LEU A 11 5.91 12.43 7.93
CA LEU A 11 5.69 12.32 6.49
C LEU A 11 4.32 12.92 6.15
N THR A 12 4.26 13.72 5.11
CA THR A 12 3.04 14.37 4.62
C THR A 12 2.85 14.15 3.12
N ALA A 13 1.65 14.43 2.63
CA ALA A 13 1.36 14.50 1.19
C ALA A 13 2.36 15.40 0.45
N ASN A 14 2.76 14.98 -0.74
CA ASN A 14 3.66 15.74 -1.62
C ASN A 14 3.11 15.75 -3.05
N PRO A 15 2.40 16.82 -3.47
CA PRO A 15 1.81 16.89 -4.80
C PRO A 15 2.85 16.93 -5.94
N GLU A 16 4.11 17.23 -5.64
CA GLU A 16 5.20 17.26 -6.64
C GLU A 16 5.63 15.85 -7.06
N ARG A 17 5.29 14.82 -6.28
CA ARG A 17 5.60 13.42 -6.62
C ARG A 17 4.58 12.87 -7.61
N VAL A 18 5.01 12.82 -8.87
CA VAL A 18 4.19 12.45 -10.01
C VAL A 18 4.73 11.24 -10.74
N VAL A 19 3.82 10.49 -11.37
CA VAL A 19 4.14 9.38 -12.29
C VAL A 19 3.48 9.61 -13.64
N LEU A 20 4.07 9.08 -14.72
CA LEU A 20 3.39 9.03 -16.01
C LEU A 20 2.32 7.94 -16.00
N ARG A 21 1.07 8.33 -16.29
CA ARG A 21 -0.08 7.43 -16.36
C ARG A 21 -0.80 7.54 -17.71
N PRO A 22 -1.45 6.46 -18.15
CA PRO A 22 -2.32 6.50 -19.32
C PRO A 22 -3.44 7.55 -19.17
N PHE A 23 -3.51 8.48 -20.11
CA PHE A 23 -4.63 9.40 -20.25
C PHE A 23 -5.59 8.88 -21.33
N THR A 24 -6.88 8.83 -21.01
CA THR A 24 -7.91 8.30 -21.92
C THR A 24 -8.74 9.44 -22.48
N ILE A 25 -8.60 9.65 -23.79
CA ILE A 25 -9.46 10.52 -24.58
C ILE A 25 -10.55 9.64 -25.19
N SER A 26 -11.80 10.12 -25.26
CA SER A 26 -12.93 9.37 -25.81
C SER A 26 -12.59 8.75 -27.19
N VAL A 27 -12.66 7.42 -27.23
CA VAL A 27 -12.43 6.58 -28.42
C VAL A 27 -13.72 6.18 -29.12
N GLU A 28 -14.87 6.41 -28.49
CA GLU A 28 -16.17 6.29 -29.14
C GLU A 28 -16.48 7.55 -29.94
N PRO A 29 -17.08 7.42 -31.14
CA PRO A 29 -17.73 8.53 -31.79
C PRO A 29 -18.92 8.98 -30.94
N SER A 30 -18.69 9.94 -30.04
CA SER A 30 -19.80 10.68 -29.46
C SER A 30 -20.46 11.47 -30.57
N SER A 31 -21.79 11.63 -30.50
CA SER A 31 -22.61 12.44 -31.39
C SER A 31 -22.21 13.93 -31.30
N THR A 32 -21.02 14.25 -31.79
CA THR A 32 -20.44 15.59 -31.81
C THR A 32 -20.81 16.25 -33.12
N ALA A 33 -20.84 17.59 -33.14
CA ALA A 33 -21.04 18.38 -34.36
C ALA A 33 -19.93 18.18 -35.42
N GLN A 34 -18.94 17.31 -35.18
CA GLN A 34 -17.72 17.13 -35.96
C GLN A 34 -17.63 15.75 -36.64
N GLY A 35 -18.73 14.99 -36.71
CA GLY A 35 -18.85 13.77 -37.53
C GLY A 35 -18.66 12.46 -36.77
N SER A 36 -18.32 11.38 -37.49
CA SER A 36 -18.26 10.00 -37.00
C SER A 36 -16.91 9.56 -36.43
N MET A 37 -15.92 10.45 -36.36
CA MET A 37 -14.60 10.13 -35.81
C MET A 37 -14.54 10.43 -34.31
N SER A 38 -13.89 9.54 -33.55
CA SER A 38 -13.63 9.79 -32.13
C SER A 38 -12.64 10.94 -31.92
N ARG A 39 -12.62 11.52 -30.72
CA ARG A 39 -11.65 12.59 -30.40
C ARG A 39 -10.22 12.04 -30.44
N ALA A 40 -10.01 10.83 -29.94
CA ALA A 40 -8.71 10.15 -29.97
C ALA A 40 -8.19 9.96 -31.41
N GLU A 41 -9.01 9.48 -32.34
CA GLU A 41 -8.61 9.33 -33.75
C GLU A 41 -8.23 10.69 -34.37
N ARG A 42 -8.99 11.74 -34.07
CA ARG A 42 -8.69 13.09 -34.60
C ARG A 42 -7.36 13.64 -34.09
N VAL A 43 -7.01 13.38 -32.83
CA VAL A 43 -5.70 13.76 -32.28
C VAL A 43 -4.59 13.01 -33.01
N CYS A 44 -4.69 11.68 -33.15
CA CYS A 44 -3.69 10.90 -33.90
C CYS A 44 -3.52 11.42 -35.33
N ARG A 45 -4.62 11.64 -36.07
CA ARG A 45 -4.56 12.16 -37.44
C ARG A 45 -3.99 13.57 -37.54
N ALA A 46 -4.16 14.41 -36.52
CA ALA A 46 -3.55 15.74 -36.49
C ALA A 46 -2.03 15.63 -36.32
N LEU A 47 -1.57 14.77 -35.41
CA LEU A 47 -0.15 14.53 -35.17
C LEU A 47 0.55 13.86 -36.36
N LEU A 48 -0.15 12.97 -37.08
CA LEU A 48 0.35 12.35 -38.31
C LEU A 48 0.61 13.34 -39.46
N LYS A 49 0.01 14.53 -39.42
CA LYS A 49 0.19 15.56 -40.47
C LYS A 49 1.41 16.42 -40.23
N LEU A 50 2.02 16.35 -39.05
CA LEU A 50 3.24 17.09 -38.76
C LEU A 50 4.35 16.60 -39.67
N SER A 51 5.17 17.53 -40.16
CA SER A 51 6.45 17.16 -40.74
C SER A 51 7.38 16.58 -39.66
N ARG A 52 8.42 15.88 -40.09
CA ARG A 52 9.42 15.32 -39.16
C ARG A 52 10.04 16.40 -38.26
N ASP A 53 10.37 17.56 -38.82
CA ASP A 53 10.99 18.65 -38.06
C ASP A 53 10.02 19.24 -37.02
N GLU A 54 8.73 19.37 -37.36
CA GLU A 54 7.69 19.81 -36.41
C GLU A 54 7.48 18.78 -35.30
N CYS A 55 7.42 17.49 -35.65
CA CYS A 55 7.28 16.41 -34.67
C CYS A 55 8.47 16.36 -33.70
N CYS A 56 9.69 16.46 -34.21
CA CYS A 56 10.89 16.50 -33.36
C CYS A 56 10.91 17.73 -32.46
N ALA A 57 10.55 18.92 -32.97
CA ALA A 57 10.48 20.13 -32.17
C ALA A 57 9.44 20.04 -31.03
N GLU A 58 8.27 19.46 -31.30
CA GLU A 58 7.26 19.21 -30.26
C GLU A 58 7.71 18.15 -29.25
N LEU A 59 8.33 17.08 -29.71
CA LEU A 59 8.89 16.05 -28.83
C LEU A 59 10.02 16.60 -27.96
N ASP A 60 10.84 17.52 -28.47
CA ASP A 60 11.89 18.22 -27.72
C ASP A 60 11.30 19.13 -26.64
N ASN A 61 10.17 19.79 -26.91
CA ASN A 61 9.44 20.56 -25.90
C ASN A 61 8.94 19.65 -24.77
N VAL A 62 8.25 18.55 -25.12
CA VAL A 62 7.83 17.53 -24.13
C VAL A 62 9.04 16.98 -23.38
N SER A 63 10.15 16.75 -24.07
CA SER A 63 11.37 16.22 -23.47
C SER A 63 11.96 17.16 -22.44
N ARG A 64 12.02 18.46 -22.77
CA ARG A 64 12.52 19.51 -21.87
C ARG A 64 11.70 19.61 -20.59
N ASP A 65 10.39 19.45 -20.69
CA ASP A 65 9.48 19.65 -19.57
C ASP A 65 9.35 18.40 -18.66
N PHE A 66 9.55 17.19 -19.21
CA PHE A 66 9.19 15.94 -18.53
C PHE A 66 10.30 14.87 -18.45
N ILE A 67 11.30 14.82 -19.36
CA ILE A 67 12.30 13.72 -19.34
C ILE A 67 13.24 13.79 -18.13
N GLY A 68 13.51 14.98 -17.59
CA GLY A 68 14.35 15.14 -16.39
C GLY A 68 13.71 14.62 -15.10
N ARG A 69 12.39 14.37 -15.09
CA ARG A 69 11.62 13.96 -13.90
C ARG A 69 11.04 12.53 -14.00
N HIS A 70 11.13 11.90 -15.17
CA HIS A 70 10.53 10.57 -15.42
C HIS A 70 11.52 9.60 -16.02
N LEU A 71 11.79 8.51 -15.31
CA LEU A 71 12.65 7.43 -15.78
C LEU A 71 12.03 6.76 -17.02
N GLN A 72 12.81 6.64 -18.09
CA GLN A 72 12.40 5.98 -19.35
C GLN A 72 11.12 6.55 -20.01
N ALA A 73 10.84 7.86 -19.87
CA ALA A 73 9.64 8.49 -20.42
C ALA A 73 9.37 8.16 -21.90
N ARG A 74 10.40 8.18 -22.77
CA ARG A 74 10.24 7.81 -24.19
C ARG A 74 9.77 6.37 -24.39
N ALA A 75 10.25 5.42 -23.59
CA ALA A 75 9.80 4.03 -23.66
C ALA A 75 8.34 3.89 -23.22
N ILE A 76 7.93 4.64 -22.18
CA ILE A 76 6.54 4.71 -21.72
C ILE A 76 5.64 5.26 -22.84
N PHE A 77 6.06 6.33 -23.52
CA PHE A 77 5.31 6.89 -24.65
C PHE A 77 5.14 5.89 -25.79
N LEU A 78 6.20 5.17 -26.16
CA LEU A 78 6.11 4.14 -27.21
C LEU A 78 5.19 2.97 -26.83
N ASP A 79 5.20 2.54 -25.56
CA ASP A 79 4.27 1.51 -25.08
C ASP A 79 2.82 2.04 -25.13
N ARG A 80 2.60 3.28 -24.70
CA ARG A 80 1.29 3.91 -24.77
C ARG A 80 0.78 4.02 -26.20
N PHE A 81 1.64 4.37 -27.15
CA PHE A 81 1.29 4.39 -28.56
C PHE A 81 0.76 3.03 -29.05
N LYS A 82 1.43 1.92 -28.69
CA LYS A 82 0.97 0.56 -29.03
C LYS A 82 -0.42 0.28 -28.46
N GLN A 83 -0.68 0.69 -27.23
CA GLN A 83 -2.00 0.53 -26.60
C GLN A 83 -3.08 1.34 -27.35
N ILE A 84 -2.81 2.61 -27.65
CA ILE A 84 -3.76 3.48 -28.38
C ILE A 84 -4.05 2.93 -29.78
N LYS A 85 -3.01 2.48 -30.49
CA LYS A 85 -3.14 1.84 -31.79
C LYS A 85 -4.04 0.61 -31.75
N ASN A 86 -3.91 -0.23 -30.72
CA ASN A 86 -4.77 -1.40 -30.54
C ASN A 86 -6.23 -1.01 -30.28
N VAL A 87 -6.49 0.05 -29.51
CA VAL A 87 -7.84 0.50 -29.17
C VAL A 87 -8.54 1.17 -30.36
N LEU A 88 -7.82 2.02 -31.12
CA LEU A 88 -8.39 2.72 -32.28
C LEU A 88 -8.57 1.80 -33.50
N GLY A 89 -7.93 0.63 -33.52
CA GLY A 89 -7.98 -0.29 -34.64
C GLY A 89 -7.22 0.23 -35.87
N ARG A 90 -7.76 0.00 -37.07
CA ARG A 90 -7.10 0.36 -38.34
C ARG A 90 -7.30 1.84 -38.69
N VAL A 91 -6.58 2.72 -38.02
CA VAL A 91 -6.33 4.07 -38.54
C VAL A 91 -5.23 3.93 -39.60
N GLU A 92 -5.53 4.28 -40.85
CA GLU A 92 -4.54 4.29 -41.93
C GLU A 92 -3.28 5.06 -41.51
N ASP A 93 -2.12 4.53 -41.92
CA ASP A 93 -0.78 5.09 -41.73
C ASP A 93 -0.17 5.02 -40.32
N LEU A 94 -0.92 4.67 -39.25
CA LEU A 94 -0.32 4.37 -37.93
C LEU A 94 0.64 3.16 -37.93
N ASP A 95 0.57 2.31 -38.97
CA ASP A 95 1.50 1.19 -39.17
C ASP A 95 2.83 1.60 -39.81
N LYS A 96 2.95 2.83 -40.33
CA LYS A 96 4.06 3.26 -41.20
C LYS A 96 4.83 4.47 -40.66
N ILE A 97 4.56 4.89 -39.44
CA ILE A 97 5.21 6.05 -38.84
C ILE A 97 6.56 5.71 -38.21
N ASP A 98 7.41 6.72 -38.10
CA ASP A 98 8.66 6.63 -37.35
C ASP A 98 8.44 6.65 -35.83
N ASP A 99 9.49 6.30 -35.10
CA ASP A 99 9.46 6.21 -33.64
C ASP A 99 9.20 7.55 -32.94
N ASP A 100 9.52 8.68 -33.57
CA ASP A 100 9.35 10.00 -32.96
C ASP A 100 7.88 10.42 -33.03
N HIS A 101 7.20 10.19 -34.16
CA HIS A 101 5.75 10.33 -34.26
C HIS A 101 5.02 9.37 -33.32
N ALA A 102 5.50 8.11 -33.24
CA ALA A 102 4.94 7.14 -32.31
C ALA A 102 5.08 7.62 -30.85
N ALA A 103 6.25 8.11 -30.45
CA ALA A 103 6.48 8.65 -29.11
C ALA A 103 5.64 9.90 -28.85
N LEU A 104 5.55 10.84 -29.81
CA LEU A 104 4.74 12.06 -29.66
C LEU A 104 3.26 11.72 -29.50
N ILE A 105 2.72 10.81 -30.33
CA ILE A 105 1.35 10.32 -30.16
C ILE A 105 1.20 9.72 -28.77
N GLY A 106 2.10 8.83 -28.35
CA GLY A 106 2.10 8.26 -27.01
C GLY A 106 2.02 9.30 -25.89
N ALA A 107 2.83 10.36 -25.98
CA ALA A 107 2.86 11.45 -25.00
C ALA A 107 1.51 12.19 -24.89
N TYR A 108 0.82 12.43 -26.00
CA TYR A 108 -0.53 13.06 -26.00
C TYR A 108 -1.61 12.21 -25.32
N PHE A 109 -1.34 10.92 -25.11
CA PHE A 109 -2.21 9.99 -24.38
C PHE A 109 -1.61 9.55 -23.04
N CYS A 110 -0.70 10.36 -22.50
CA CYS A 110 -0.20 10.27 -21.14
C CYS A 110 -0.51 11.57 -20.38
N HIS A 111 -0.48 11.50 -19.06
CA HIS A 111 -0.41 12.67 -18.17
C HIS A 111 0.56 12.42 -17.03
N GLU A 112 0.97 13.48 -16.34
CA GLU A 112 1.51 13.37 -14.97
C GLU A 112 0.34 13.15 -14.01
N TYR A 113 0.48 12.19 -13.10
CA TYR A 113 -0.50 11.91 -12.07
C TYR A 113 0.20 11.98 -10.71
N SER A 114 -0.30 12.85 -9.84
CA SER A 114 0.20 13.01 -8.47
C SER A 114 -0.50 12.01 -7.55
N PHE A 115 0.22 10.97 -7.15
CA PHE A 115 -0.34 9.81 -6.43
C PHE A 115 -0.44 10.00 -4.92
N GLU A 116 0.23 11.01 -4.37
CA GLU A 116 0.21 11.37 -2.96
C GLU A 116 -0.14 12.84 -2.74
N ALA A 117 -0.93 13.41 -3.65
CA ALA A 117 -1.35 14.81 -3.61
C ALA A 117 -2.23 15.16 -2.40
N ALA A 118 -3.08 14.23 -1.96
CA ALA A 118 -4.11 14.51 -0.96
C ALA A 118 -3.69 14.05 0.45
N ALA A 119 -3.14 12.84 0.56
CA ALA A 119 -2.78 12.27 1.86
C ALA A 119 -1.82 11.09 1.72
N ILE A 120 -1.06 10.85 2.80
CA ILE A 120 -0.37 9.59 3.04
C ILE A 120 -0.76 9.05 4.42
N MET A 121 -0.98 7.74 4.53
CA MET A 121 -1.56 7.17 5.74
C MET A 121 -1.33 5.66 5.86
N ASN A 122 -1.83 5.11 6.97
CA ASN A 122 -2.03 3.68 7.22
C ASN A 122 -0.80 2.81 6.92
N PRO A 123 0.37 3.13 7.54
CA PRO A 123 1.61 2.46 7.24
C PRO A 123 1.66 1.04 7.79
N SER A 124 2.39 0.17 7.11
CA SER A 124 2.79 -1.15 7.61
C SER A 124 4.27 -1.37 7.33
N VAL A 125 4.96 -2.12 8.19
CA VAL A 125 6.43 -2.21 8.18
C VAL A 125 6.90 -3.65 8.37
N VAL A 126 7.94 -4.02 7.63
CA VAL A 126 8.63 -5.32 7.70
C VAL A 126 10.14 -5.13 7.51
N PRO A 127 10.98 -6.10 7.92
CA PRO A 127 12.41 -6.04 7.65
C PRO A 127 12.66 -6.00 6.14
N HIS A 128 13.62 -5.19 5.71
CA HIS A 128 14.04 -5.16 4.30
C HIS A 128 14.67 -6.53 3.91
N PRO A 129 14.43 -7.07 2.69
CA PRO A 129 14.99 -8.36 2.25
C PRO A 129 16.52 -8.34 2.22
N ASP A 130 17.08 -7.19 1.87
CA ASP A 130 18.52 -6.94 1.91
C ASP A 130 18.91 -6.15 3.18
N GLN A 131 19.59 -6.82 4.10
CA GLN A 131 20.22 -6.21 5.28
C GLN A 131 21.71 -5.92 5.07
N ALA A 132 22.28 -6.22 3.89
CA ALA A 132 23.70 -6.04 3.62
C ALA A 132 24.08 -4.56 3.70
N GLY A 133 25.20 -4.29 4.36
CA GLY A 133 25.72 -2.92 4.53
C GLY A 133 24.95 -2.07 5.54
N ALA A 134 23.90 -2.59 6.19
CA ALA A 134 23.30 -1.93 7.34
C ALA A 134 24.35 -1.82 8.48
N PRO A 135 24.51 -0.64 9.11
CA PRO A 135 25.41 -0.50 10.26
C PRO A 135 25.10 -1.51 11.36
N GLU A 136 26.13 -1.95 12.08
CA GLU A 136 25.95 -2.81 13.25
C GLU A 136 24.99 -2.16 14.25
N GLY A 137 24.10 -2.96 14.85
CA GLY A 137 23.07 -2.46 15.76
C GLY A 137 21.86 -1.82 15.06
N THR A 138 21.76 -1.88 13.73
CA THR A 138 20.59 -1.37 12.99
C THR A 138 19.82 -2.47 12.28
N THR A 139 18.53 -2.20 12.02
CA THR A 139 17.67 -3.05 11.20
C THR A 139 17.13 -2.21 10.05
N ARG A 140 17.43 -2.59 8.80
CA ARG A 140 16.84 -1.93 7.62
C ARG A 140 15.39 -2.38 7.46
N PHE A 141 14.48 -1.47 7.15
CA PHE A 141 13.07 -1.79 7.00
C PHE A 141 12.48 -1.28 5.68
N ILE A 142 11.42 -1.94 5.24
CA ILE A 142 10.50 -1.43 4.21
C ILE A 142 9.20 -1.08 4.92
N MET A 143 8.72 0.14 4.68
CA MET A 143 7.42 0.61 5.11
C MET A 143 6.54 0.82 3.89
N SER A 144 5.43 0.08 3.80
CA SER A 144 4.36 0.39 2.85
C SER A 144 3.54 1.58 3.35
N VAL A 145 3.08 2.40 2.41
CA VAL A 145 2.31 3.61 2.67
C VAL A 145 1.09 3.61 1.75
N ARG A 146 -0.09 3.85 2.32
CA ARG A 146 -1.27 4.18 1.52
C ARG A 146 -1.16 5.64 1.09
N THR A 147 -1.14 5.87 -0.21
CA THR A 147 -1.09 7.20 -0.82
C THR A 147 -2.42 7.51 -1.50
N VAL A 148 -2.88 8.76 -1.39
CA VAL A 148 -4.14 9.21 -2.01
C VAL A 148 -3.82 10.33 -2.98
N GLY A 149 -4.07 10.06 -4.27
CA GLY A 149 -3.75 10.96 -5.37
C GLY A 149 -4.94 11.77 -5.88
N GLU A 150 -4.74 12.39 -7.04
CA GLU A 150 -5.81 13.04 -7.80
C GLU A 150 -7.02 12.11 -7.98
N GLY A 151 -8.23 12.62 -7.78
CA GLY A 151 -9.45 11.80 -7.88
C GLY A 151 -9.68 10.83 -6.71
N HIS A 152 -8.92 10.97 -5.61
CA HIS A 152 -9.05 10.20 -4.38
C HIS A 152 -8.83 8.69 -4.53
N ILE A 153 -8.03 8.29 -5.52
CA ILE A 153 -7.65 6.89 -5.72
C ILE A 153 -6.50 6.52 -4.78
N SER A 154 -6.68 5.43 -4.04
CA SER A 154 -5.65 4.92 -3.14
C SER A 154 -4.66 4.00 -3.84
N THR A 155 -3.37 4.23 -3.61
CA THR A 155 -2.25 3.45 -4.13
C THR A 155 -1.36 2.96 -3.00
N ILE A 156 -0.55 1.95 -3.27
CA ILE A 156 0.50 1.48 -2.34
C ILE A 156 1.84 2.00 -2.85
N SER A 157 2.55 2.75 -2.02
CA SER A 157 3.95 3.15 -2.24
C SER A 157 4.81 2.68 -1.05
N PHE A 158 6.13 2.90 -1.14
CA PHE A 158 7.07 2.40 -0.13
C PHE A 158 8.05 3.49 0.32
N ARG A 159 8.51 3.36 1.56
CA ARG A 159 9.66 4.05 2.14
C ARG A 159 10.62 3.03 2.72
N ILE A 160 11.90 3.38 2.74
CA ILE A 160 12.96 2.57 3.34
C ILE A 160 13.60 3.40 4.45
N GLY A 161 14.08 2.74 5.49
CA GLY A 161 14.84 3.38 6.54
C GLY A 161 15.64 2.38 7.35
N LEU A 162 16.35 2.93 8.34
CA LEU A 162 17.08 2.20 9.35
C LEU A 162 16.40 2.42 10.70
N PHE A 163 16.29 1.35 11.47
CA PHE A 163 15.93 1.40 12.88
C PHE A 163 17.17 1.11 13.72
N HIS A 164 17.47 1.97 14.69
CA HIS A 164 18.61 1.82 15.60
C HIS A 164 18.18 1.04 16.84
N ASN A 165 18.68 -0.20 16.98
CA ASN A 165 18.26 -1.11 18.04
C ASN A 165 18.73 -0.65 19.44
N ASP A 166 19.77 0.19 19.50
CA ASP A 166 20.36 0.66 20.75
C ASP A 166 19.44 1.65 21.50
N ASP A 167 18.87 2.61 20.77
CA ASP A 167 18.13 3.75 21.35
C ASP A 167 16.69 3.90 20.82
N GLY A 168 16.30 3.08 19.84
CA GLY A 168 14.98 3.07 19.24
C GLY A 168 14.71 4.25 18.30
N SER A 169 15.74 4.97 17.86
CA SER A 169 15.61 6.01 16.83
C SER A 169 15.47 5.41 15.42
N ILE A 170 15.02 6.24 14.48
CA ILE A 170 14.93 5.87 13.07
C ILE A 170 15.61 6.91 12.18
N ASP A 171 16.09 6.44 11.03
CA ASP A 171 16.48 7.29 9.90
C ASP A 171 15.72 6.84 8.67
N LEU A 172 14.98 7.74 8.03
CA LEU A 172 14.37 7.46 6.73
C LEU A 172 15.35 7.79 5.61
N GLU A 173 15.40 6.91 4.61
CA GLU A 173 16.11 7.22 3.38
C GLU A 173 15.42 8.39 2.65
N PRO A 174 16.20 9.21 1.92
CA PRO A 174 15.66 10.24 1.05
C PRO A 174 14.60 9.68 0.09
N GLU A 175 13.68 10.54 -0.33
CA GLU A 175 12.73 10.17 -1.39
C GLU A 175 13.48 9.84 -2.67
N SER A 176 13.01 8.81 -3.38
CA SER A 176 13.60 8.44 -4.66
C SER A 176 13.38 9.55 -5.69
N ASP A 177 14.44 9.89 -6.43
CA ASP A 177 14.41 10.90 -7.49
C ASP A 177 13.43 10.55 -8.62
N PHE A 178 13.16 9.26 -8.83
CA PHE A 178 12.31 8.77 -9.91
C PHE A 178 11.24 7.83 -9.40
N ILE A 179 9.98 8.20 -9.64
CA ILE A 179 8.84 7.37 -9.29
C ILE A 179 8.27 6.71 -10.54
N VAL A 180 8.00 5.42 -10.46
CA VAL A 180 7.47 4.64 -11.58
C VAL A 180 6.31 3.76 -11.11
N ALA A 181 5.22 3.77 -11.87
CA ALA A 181 4.12 2.85 -11.64
C ALA A 181 4.55 1.40 -11.94
N ALA A 182 4.28 0.47 -11.03
CA ALA A 182 4.50 -0.95 -11.25
C ALA A 182 3.74 -1.43 -12.49
N LYS A 183 4.38 -2.26 -13.32
CA LYS A 183 3.82 -2.71 -14.58
C LYS A 183 3.05 -4.03 -14.40
N PRO A 184 1.76 -4.10 -14.77
CA PRO A 184 1.06 -5.38 -14.82
C PRO A 184 1.72 -6.31 -15.86
N ALA A 185 2.01 -7.55 -15.47
CA ALA A 185 2.55 -8.57 -16.38
C ALA A 185 1.52 -9.00 -17.43
N GLN A 186 0.24 -8.85 -17.11
CA GLN A 186 -0.89 -9.26 -17.94
C GLN A 186 -2.01 -8.22 -17.92
N SER A 187 -2.74 -8.11 -19.02
CA SER A 187 -3.96 -7.31 -19.12
C SER A 187 -5.16 -8.12 -18.62
N ALA A 188 -5.21 -8.39 -17.32
CA ALA A 188 -6.32 -9.05 -16.66
C ALA A 188 -7.25 -8.01 -16.02
N THR A 189 -8.57 -8.13 -16.23
CA THR A 189 -9.55 -7.23 -15.62
C THR A 189 -10.02 -7.69 -14.25
N ASP A 190 -9.84 -8.97 -13.92
CA ASP A 190 -10.28 -9.60 -12.67
C ASP A 190 -9.36 -10.76 -12.28
N GLY A 191 -9.48 -11.21 -11.03
CA GLY A 191 -8.76 -12.38 -10.53
C GLY A 191 -7.31 -12.07 -10.14
N PRO A 192 -6.47 -13.12 -10.04
CA PRO A 192 -5.05 -12.96 -9.72
C PRO A 192 -4.30 -12.17 -10.79
N ILE A 193 -3.43 -11.26 -10.35
CA ILE A 193 -2.54 -10.50 -11.23
C ILE A 193 -1.12 -10.48 -10.67
N THR A 194 -0.16 -10.26 -11.56
CA THR A 194 1.23 -9.98 -11.20
C THR A 194 1.59 -8.57 -11.64
N VAL A 195 2.20 -7.80 -10.74
CA VAL A 195 2.77 -6.49 -11.03
C VAL A 195 4.28 -6.55 -10.80
N MET A 196 5.03 -5.87 -11.66
CA MET A 196 6.50 -5.91 -11.65
C MET A 196 7.07 -4.51 -11.44
N ARG A 197 8.06 -4.41 -10.56
CA ARG A 197 8.91 -3.24 -10.40
C ARG A 197 9.79 -3.06 -11.64
N TYR A 198 10.05 -1.81 -12.00
CA TYR A 198 11.10 -1.52 -12.97
C TYR A 198 12.46 -1.67 -12.30
N LYS A 199 13.31 -2.60 -12.77
CA LYS A 199 14.60 -2.91 -12.11
C LYS A 199 15.52 -1.71 -11.88
N ALA A 200 15.41 -0.67 -12.72
CA ALA A 200 16.19 0.56 -12.61
C ALA A 200 15.67 1.56 -11.56
N CYS A 201 14.55 1.26 -10.89
CA CYS A 201 13.88 2.11 -9.92
C CYS A 201 13.83 1.39 -8.59
N ASP A 202 14.40 1.96 -7.51
CA ASP A 202 14.42 1.34 -6.19
C ASP A 202 12.99 1.05 -5.65
N ILE A 203 12.88 0.21 -4.61
CA ILE A 203 11.58 -0.15 -4.02
C ILE A 203 10.80 1.10 -3.58
N SER A 204 11.49 2.11 -3.02
CA SER A 204 10.88 3.39 -2.61
C SER A 204 10.39 4.27 -3.77
N GLY A 205 10.86 4.01 -4.99
CA GLY A 205 10.40 4.65 -6.23
C GLY A 205 9.22 3.93 -6.89
N MET A 206 8.80 2.78 -6.39
CA MET A 206 7.67 2.04 -6.94
C MET A 206 6.32 2.51 -6.37
N VAL A 207 5.32 2.62 -7.25
CA VAL A 207 3.92 2.81 -6.86
C VAL A 207 3.03 1.76 -7.51
N ILE A 208 2.23 1.07 -6.72
CA ILE A 208 1.28 0.05 -7.17
C ILE A 208 -0.09 0.69 -7.31
N PHE A 209 -0.61 0.67 -8.54
CA PHE A 209 -1.91 1.23 -8.90
C PHE A 209 -2.98 0.15 -9.02
N PRO A 210 -4.27 0.54 -8.84
CA PRO A 210 -5.40 -0.28 -9.24
C PRO A 210 -5.26 -0.87 -10.63
N THR A 211 -5.36 -2.19 -10.73
CA THR A 211 -5.24 -2.92 -11.99
C THR A 211 -6.52 -3.69 -12.36
N THR A 212 -7.18 -4.35 -11.40
CA THR A 212 -8.45 -5.08 -11.63
C THR A 212 -9.69 -4.23 -11.28
N ARG A 213 -10.88 -4.70 -11.66
CA ARG A 213 -12.15 -4.03 -11.32
C ARG A 213 -12.42 -4.00 -9.83
N ALA A 214 -12.03 -5.03 -9.08
CA ALA A 214 -12.24 -5.10 -7.63
C ALA A 214 -11.52 -3.97 -6.87
N GLN A 215 -10.38 -3.52 -7.41
CA GLN A 215 -9.55 -2.46 -6.83
C GLN A 215 -9.71 -1.11 -7.55
N SER A 216 -10.71 -0.93 -8.44
CA SER A 216 -10.79 0.21 -9.36
C SER A 216 -10.84 1.59 -8.70
N ASN A 217 -11.17 1.66 -7.40
CA ASN A 217 -11.18 2.88 -6.61
C ASN A 217 -10.11 2.90 -5.50
N GLY A 218 -9.27 1.87 -5.41
CA GLY A 218 -8.09 1.88 -4.55
C GLY A 218 -7.61 0.51 -4.08
N LEU A 219 -6.31 0.46 -3.77
CA LEU A 219 -5.72 -0.53 -2.87
C LEU A 219 -5.52 0.16 -1.52
N GLU A 220 -6.09 -0.39 -0.44
CA GLU A 220 -6.11 0.28 0.85
C GLU A 220 -5.50 -0.60 1.95
N ASP A 221 -4.78 0.05 2.86
CA ASP A 221 -4.41 -0.47 4.18
C ASP A 221 -3.66 -1.81 4.13
N LEU A 222 -2.55 -1.86 3.38
CA LEU A 222 -1.71 -3.06 3.28
C LEU A 222 -1.11 -3.43 4.64
N ARG A 223 -1.24 -4.70 5.03
CA ARG A 223 -0.71 -5.29 6.27
C ARG A 223 0.34 -6.32 5.91
N LEU A 224 1.60 -5.91 5.87
CA LEU A 224 2.72 -6.78 5.53
C LEU A 224 3.16 -7.64 6.72
N VAL A 225 3.69 -8.81 6.40
CA VAL A 225 4.38 -9.71 7.33
C VAL A 225 5.51 -10.42 6.60
N HIS A 226 6.68 -10.49 7.25
CA HIS A 226 7.74 -11.40 6.83
C HIS A 226 7.38 -12.79 7.36
N PHE A 227 6.93 -13.66 6.46
CA PHE A 227 6.42 -14.98 6.77
C PHE A 227 7.53 -16.02 6.63
N THR A 228 7.63 -16.93 7.59
CA THR A 228 8.54 -18.09 7.55
C THR A 228 7.70 -19.38 7.55
N ASP A 229 7.88 -20.19 6.51
CA ASP A 229 7.21 -21.49 6.41
C ASP A 229 7.96 -22.57 7.23
N ASP A 230 7.37 -23.75 7.37
CA ASP A 230 7.88 -24.84 8.22
C ASP A 230 9.23 -25.40 7.72
N ASP A 231 9.56 -25.20 6.45
CA ASP A 231 10.85 -25.56 5.83
C ASP A 231 11.93 -24.48 6.00
N GLY A 232 11.58 -23.32 6.58
CA GLY A 232 12.47 -22.18 6.79
C GLY A 232 12.53 -21.21 5.61
N GLU A 233 11.85 -21.49 4.50
CA GLU A 233 11.73 -20.53 3.40
C GLU A 233 10.95 -19.30 3.86
N THR A 234 11.39 -18.13 3.40
CA THR A 234 10.77 -16.86 3.78
C THR A 234 10.14 -16.15 2.59
N THR A 235 9.01 -15.51 2.84
CA THR A 235 8.30 -14.71 1.84
C THR A 235 7.61 -13.54 2.51
N TYR A 236 7.41 -12.45 1.79
CA TYR A 236 6.59 -11.34 2.28
C TYR A 236 5.15 -11.57 1.86
N LEU A 237 4.30 -11.81 2.85
CA LEU A 237 2.86 -11.84 2.64
C LEU A 237 2.26 -10.52 3.13
N GLY A 238 1.09 -10.19 2.63
CA GLY A 238 0.28 -9.15 3.24
C GLY A 238 -1.15 -9.21 2.78
N THR A 239 -2.03 -8.54 3.50
CA THR A 239 -3.42 -8.38 3.05
C THR A 239 -3.73 -6.91 2.86
N TYR A 240 -4.56 -6.61 1.87
CA TYR A 240 -5.07 -5.26 1.66
C TYR A 240 -6.55 -5.31 1.27
N THR A 241 -7.19 -4.15 1.33
CA THR A 241 -8.57 -3.99 0.86
C THR A 241 -8.55 -3.54 -0.60
N ALA A 242 -9.10 -4.36 -1.50
CA ALA A 242 -9.47 -3.94 -2.84
C ALA A 242 -10.82 -3.23 -2.77
N TYR A 243 -10.87 -1.97 -3.20
CA TYR A 243 -12.09 -1.17 -3.18
C TYR A 243 -12.51 -0.76 -4.60
N SER A 244 -13.74 -1.10 -4.98
CA SER A 244 -14.29 -0.78 -6.31
C SER A 244 -15.03 0.56 -6.37
N GLY A 245 -15.13 1.27 -5.24
CA GLY A 245 -16.01 2.44 -5.08
C GLY A 245 -17.40 2.08 -4.55
N ARG A 246 -17.71 0.79 -4.44
CA ARG A 246 -18.98 0.26 -3.92
C ARG A 246 -18.80 -0.97 -3.05
N GLU A 247 -17.97 -1.89 -3.50
CA GLU A 247 -17.70 -3.17 -2.85
C GLU A 247 -16.27 -3.19 -2.31
N ILE A 248 -16.08 -3.94 -1.23
CA ILE A 248 -14.77 -4.23 -0.66
C ILE A 248 -14.50 -5.73 -0.79
N GLY A 249 -13.23 -6.07 -0.99
CA GLY A 249 -12.72 -7.42 -0.89
C GLY A 249 -11.34 -7.42 -0.26
N CYS A 250 -10.95 -8.53 0.33
CA CYS A 250 -9.61 -8.75 0.84
C CYS A 250 -8.78 -9.56 -0.15
N GLU A 251 -7.60 -9.06 -0.50
CA GLU A 251 -6.67 -9.71 -1.43
C GLU A 251 -5.31 -9.93 -0.76
N LEU A 252 -4.62 -10.98 -1.18
CA LEU A 252 -3.25 -11.30 -0.81
C LEU A 252 -2.27 -10.49 -1.65
N PHE A 253 -1.31 -9.88 -0.98
CA PHE A 253 -0.06 -9.39 -1.52
C PHE A 253 1.03 -10.43 -1.21
N GLU A 254 1.81 -10.85 -2.20
CA GLU A 254 2.89 -11.82 -2.02
C GLU A 254 4.11 -11.45 -2.86
N THR A 255 5.30 -11.47 -2.26
CA THR A 255 6.58 -11.24 -2.94
C THR A 255 7.74 -11.80 -2.13
N GLU A 256 8.84 -12.15 -2.80
CA GLU A 256 10.09 -12.54 -2.14
C GLU A 256 11.07 -11.36 -2.06
N ASP A 257 10.98 -10.42 -3.00
CA ASP A 257 12.03 -9.43 -3.28
C ASP A 257 11.50 -8.00 -3.56
N PHE A 258 10.18 -7.81 -3.61
CA PHE A 258 9.52 -6.57 -4.06
C PHE A 258 9.82 -6.19 -5.53
N ASP A 259 10.30 -7.13 -6.35
CA ASP A 259 10.43 -6.98 -7.81
C ASP A 259 9.22 -7.56 -8.51
N THR A 260 8.81 -8.75 -8.09
CA THR A 260 7.62 -9.42 -8.61
C THR A 260 6.61 -9.58 -7.49
N ILE A 261 5.45 -8.97 -7.68
CA ILE A 261 4.39 -8.93 -6.67
C ILE A 261 3.14 -9.61 -7.23
N TYR A 262 2.65 -10.60 -6.51
CA TYR A 262 1.41 -11.30 -6.81
C TYR A 262 0.29 -10.70 -5.98
N LEU A 263 -0.77 -10.29 -6.65
CA LEU A 263 -1.97 -9.74 -6.03
C LEU A 263 -3.13 -10.68 -6.35
N THR A 264 -3.66 -11.35 -5.32
CA THR A 264 -4.62 -12.43 -5.53
C THR A 264 -5.82 -12.31 -4.60
N PRO A 265 -7.06 -12.29 -5.13
CA PRO A 265 -8.26 -12.26 -4.31
C PRO A 265 -8.36 -13.49 -3.39
N PHE A 266 -8.70 -13.26 -2.12
CA PHE A 266 -9.08 -14.35 -1.24
C PHE A 266 -10.43 -14.94 -1.65
N ARG A 267 -10.62 -16.20 -1.24
CA ARG A 267 -11.89 -16.92 -1.33
C ARG A 267 -12.43 -17.19 0.08
N GLY A 268 -13.70 -17.55 0.16
CA GLY A 268 -14.36 -17.89 1.43
C GLY A 268 -15.05 -16.71 2.10
N LEU A 269 -15.78 -16.97 3.17
CA LEU A 269 -16.69 -15.99 3.78
C LEU A 269 -15.96 -14.79 4.39
N ALA A 270 -14.72 -14.95 4.85
CA ALA A 270 -13.95 -13.84 5.42
C ALA A 270 -13.41 -12.87 4.34
N SER A 271 -13.37 -13.29 3.07
CA SER A 271 -12.82 -12.49 1.96
C SER A 271 -13.60 -11.21 1.65
N THR A 272 -14.87 -11.12 2.07
CA THR A 272 -15.72 -9.92 1.89
C THR A 272 -15.52 -8.87 2.98
N HIS A 273 -14.67 -9.14 3.96
CA HIS A 273 -14.33 -8.22 5.05
C HIS A 273 -12.99 -7.52 4.78
N LYS A 274 -12.56 -6.67 5.71
CA LYS A 274 -11.30 -5.94 5.64
C LYS A 274 -10.49 -6.08 6.92
N GLY A 275 -9.18 -5.82 6.81
CA GLY A 275 -8.28 -5.79 7.97
C GLY A 275 -7.86 -7.16 8.48
N LEU A 276 -7.87 -8.19 7.62
CA LEU A 276 -7.25 -9.47 7.94
C LEU A 276 -5.74 -9.28 8.13
N ALA A 277 -5.09 -9.96 9.06
CA ALA A 277 -3.63 -9.96 9.16
C ALA A 277 -3.13 -11.35 9.48
N LEU A 278 -2.14 -11.79 8.71
CA LEU A 278 -1.56 -13.12 8.80
C LEU A 278 -0.57 -13.20 9.96
N PHE A 279 -0.48 -14.33 10.64
CA PHE A 279 0.63 -14.62 11.54
C PHE A 279 1.93 -14.79 10.74
N PRO A 280 3.10 -14.51 11.33
CA PRO A 280 4.39 -14.58 10.64
C PRO A 280 4.89 -16.01 10.36
N ARG A 281 4.14 -17.03 10.77
CA ARG A 281 4.38 -18.44 10.47
C ARG A 281 3.10 -19.23 10.66
N LYS A 282 3.13 -20.51 10.27
CA LYS A 282 2.05 -21.44 10.59
C LYS A 282 1.92 -21.67 12.10
N ILE A 283 0.69 -21.87 12.53
CA ILE A 283 0.33 -22.28 13.89
C ILE A 283 -0.23 -23.70 13.80
N ASN A 284 0.41 -24.64 14.48
CA ASN A 284 0.05 -26.06 14.42
C ASN A 284 -0.04 -26.61 12.98
N GLY A 285 0.88 -26.20 12.10
CA GLY A 285 0.96 -26.62 10.69
C GLY A 285 -0.07 -25.96 9.75
N ARG A 286 -0.85 -24.99 10.24
CA ARG A 286 -1.86 -24.27 9.44
C ARG A 286 -1.55 -22.78 9.32
N TYR A 287 -1.95 -22.16 8.22
CA TYR A 287 -1.92 -20.71 8.11
C TYR A 287 -2.92 -20.12 9.09
N ALA A 288 -2.53 -19.07 9.82
CA ALA A 288 -3.38 -18.40 10.78
C ALA A 288 -3.51 -16.91 10.49
N ALA A 289 -4.64 -16.32 10.86
CA ALA A 289 -4.90 -14.90 10.73
C ALA A 289 -5.78 -14.36 11.86
N ILE A 290 -5.66 -13.06 12.12
CA ILE A 290 -6.62 -12.29 12.93
C ILE A 290 -7.34 -11.31 12.03
N GLY A 291 -8.63 -11.10 12.27
CA GLY A 291 -9.38 -10.07 11.56
C GLY A 291 -10.70 -9.76 12.24
N ARG A 292 -11.39 -8.74 11.72
CA ARG A 292 -12.73 -8.36 12.18
C ARG A 292 -13.79 -8.78 11.17
N LEU A 293 -14.66 -9.67 11.61
CA LEU A 293 -15.64 -10.36 10.74
C LEU A 293 -17.09 -9.95 11.02
N ASP A 294 -17.35 -9.19 12.08
CA ASP A 294 -18.70 -8.76 12.50
C ASP A 294 -18.81 -7.23 12.66
N HIS A 295 -17.85 -6.49 12.09
CA HIS A 295 -17.70 -5.04 12.22
C HIS A 295 -17.31 -4.51 13.60
N GLU A 296 -17.10 -5.37 14.60
CA GLU A 296 -16.83 -4.94 15.96
C GLU A 296 -15.68 -5.70 16.64
N SER A 297 -15.69 -7.04 16.60
CA SER A 297 -14.86 -7.95 17.39
C SER A 297 -13.69 -8.53 16.61
N LEU A 298 -12.68 -9.05 17.32
CA LEU A 298 -11.57 -9.80 16.74
C LEU A 298 -11.83 -11.30 16.72
N TYR A 299 -11.47 -11.90 15.59
CA TYR A 299 -11.59 -13.33 15.33
C TYR A 299 -10.23 -13.91 14.97
N TYR A 300 -9.99 -15.13 15.45
CA TYR A 300 -8.86 -15.97 15.08
C TYR A 300 -9.31 -17.00 14.05
N MET A 301 -8.61 -17.09 12.92
CA MET A 301 -8.90 -18.00 11.83
C MET A 301 -7.67 -18.85 11.53
N GLU A 302 -7.89 -20.09 11.09
CA GLU A 302 -6.83 -20.88 10.49
C GLU A 302 -7.35 -21.66 9.27
N THR A 303 -6.45 -22.00 8.36
CA THR A 303 -6.74 -22.66 7.10
C THR A 303 -5.54 -23.47 6.60
N ASP A 304 -5.80 -24.51 5.81
CA ASP A 304 -4.75 -25.28 5.12
C ASP A 304 -4.36 -24.62 3.78
N ASP A 305 -5.24 -23.78 3.22
CA ASP A 305 -5.03 -23.04 1.98
C ASP A 305 -5.00 -21.53 2.29
N LYS A 306 -3.82 -20.91 2.19
CA LYS A 306 -3.61 -19.47 2.45
C LYS A 306 -4.50 -18.54 1.62
N MET A 307 -5.18 -19.06 0.60
CA MET A 307 -6.09 -18.32 -0.28
C MET A 307 -7.57 -18.45 0.13
N VAL A 308 -7.93 -19.30 1.10
CA VAL A 308 -9.31 -19.57 1.50
C VAL A 308 -9.50 -19.28 2.98
N TRP A 309 -10.25 -18.22 3.28
CA TRP A 309 -10.53 -17.78 4.65
C TRP A 309 -12.03 -17.81 4.92
N SER A 310 -12.44 -18.57 5.93
CA SER A 310 -13.81 -18.63 6.44
C SER A 310 -13.90 -17.99 7.83
N TYR A 311 -15.09 -17.96 8.43
CA TYR A 311 -15.24 -17.46 9.80
C TYR A 311 -14.43 -18.29 10.79
N GLY A 312 -13.91 -17.60 11.81
CA GLY A 312 -13.08 -18.19 12.85
C GLY A 312 -13.69 -18.04 14.25
N ASP A 313 -12.88 -18.30 15.26
CA ASP A 313 -13.26 -18.19 16.67
C ASP A 313 -13.22 -16.71 17.09
N ARG A 314 -14.30 -16.20 17.69
CA ARG A 314 -14.29 -14.85 18.28
C ARG A 314 -13.41 -14.88 19.54
N ILE A 315 -12.35 -14.07 19.55
CA ILE A 315 -11.36 -14.05 20.63
C ILE A 315 -11.47 -12.83 21.52
N ILE A 316 -11.95 -11.69 20.99
CA ILE A 316 -12.04 -10.43 21.73
C ILE A 316 -13.24 -9.62 21.26
N GLU A 317 -14.05 -9.16 22.20
CA GLU A 317 -15.10 -8.14 21.97
C GLU A 317 -14.74 -6.83 22.69
N PRO A 318 -15.28 -5.68 22.26
CA PRO A 318 -15.10 -4.41 22.97
C PRO A 318 -15.56 -4.49 24.43
N ASN A 319 -14.73 -3.95 25.33
CA ASN A 319 -15.00 -3.99 26.76
C ASN A 319 -14.73 -2.63 27.45
N TYR A 320 -13.84 -1.82 26.90
CA TYR A 320 -13.44 -0.53 27.47
C TYR A 320 -14.02 0.66 26.69
N PRO A 321 -14.30 1.82 27.35
CA PRO A 321 -14.96 2.96 26.70
C PRO A 321 -14.31 3.49 25.40
N TRP A 322 -13.00 3.29 25.24
CA TRP A 322 -12.24 3.76 24.08
C TRP A 322 -12.38 2.84 22.85
N GLU A 323 -13.04 1.70 22.98
CA GLU A 323 -13.18 0.68 21.93
C GLU A 323 -14.63 0.20 21.71
N LEU A 324 -15.61 0.71 22.47
CA LEU A 324 -17.00 0.25 22.47
C LEU A 324 -17.76 0.42 21.15
N VAL A 325 -17.31 1.26 20.22
CA VAL A 325 -17.97 1.39 18.90
C VAL A 325 -17.54 0.26 17.97
N GLN A 326 -16.25 -0.05 17.96
CA GLN A 326 -15.64 -1.16 17.25
C GLN A 326 -14.16 -1.26 17.63
N MET A 327 -13.60 -2.46 17.52
CA MET A 327 -12.16 -2.68 17.57
C MET A 327 -11.65 -3.36 16.29
N GLY A 328 -10.36 -3.63 16.22
CA GLY A 328 -9.75 -4.44 15.18
C GLY A 328 -8.23 -4.47 15.34
N ASN A 329 -7.56 -5.32 14.57
CA ASN A 329 -6.12 -5.42 14.56
C ASN A 329 -5.55 -4.35 13.62
N CYS A 330 -4.39 -3.82 14.00
CA CYS A 330 -3.63 -2.92 13.16
C CYS A 330 -3.02 -3.72 12.00
N GLY A 331 -2.03 -4.56 12.30
CA GLY A 331 -1.36 -5.44 11.35
C GLY A 331 -1.20 -6.84 11.89
N SER A 332 -0.16 -7.51 11.42
CA SER A 332 0.17 -8.88 11.80
C SER A 332 0.60 -9.01 13.26
N PRO A 333 0.26 -10.12 13.93
CA PRO A 333 0.79 -10.44 15.25
C PRO A 333 2.31 -10.51 15.24
N ILE A 334 2.94 -10.00 16.30
CA ILE A 334 4.38 -10.03 16.53
C ILE A 334 4.70 -11.19 17.48
N GLU A 335 5.59 -12.07 17.05
CA GLU A 335 6.15 -13.16 17.84
C GLU A 335 7.04 -12.60 18.97
N LEU A 336 6.63 -12.81 20.24
CA LEU A 336 7.43 -12.57 21.44
C LEU A 336 7.66 -13.88 22.20
N ASP A 337 8.56 -13.88 23.19
CA ASP A 337 8.75 -15.04 24.06
C ASP A 337 7.52 -15.29 24.95
N GLU A 338 6.83 -14.23 25.36
CA GLU A 338 5.66 -14.27 26.23
C GLU A 338 4.35 -14.62 25.50
N GLY A 339 4.33 -14.52 24.17
CA GLY A 339 3.11 -14.76 23.39
C GLY A 339 3.10 -14.06 22.03
N TRP A 340 1.89 -13.81 21.53
CA TRP A 340 1.65 -13.06 20.30
C TRP A 340 1.17 -11.66 20.62
N LEU A 341 2.00 -10.65 20.38
CA LEU A 341 1.63 -9.25 20.56
C LEU A 341 0.83 -8.77 19.34
N VAL A 342 -0.40 -8.33 19.58
CA VAL A 342 -1.30 -7.81 18.55
C VAL A 342 -1.60 -6.35 18.86
N PHE A 343 -1.11 -5.44 18.02
CA PHE A 343 -1.58 -4.06 18.06
C PHE A 343 -3.01 -3.99 17.55
N THR A 344 -3.82 -3.20 18.23
CA THR A 344 -5.25 -3.03 17.96
C THR A 344 -5.58 -1.56 17.82
N HIS A 345 -6.58 -1.25 16.99
CA HIS A 345 -7.28 0.03 17.03
C HIS A 345 -8.62 -0.16 17.72
N GLY A 346 -9.05 0.84 18.48
CA GLY A 346 -10.35 0.90 19.14
C GLY A 346 -11.02 2.25 18.87
N VAL A 347 -12.34 2.23 18.70
CA VAL A 347 -13.15 3.41 18.41
C VAL A 347 -14.03 3.73 19.61
N GLY A 348 -13.82 4.93 20.17
CA GLY A 348 -14.58 5.44 21.30
C GLY A 348 -15.61 6.48 20.90
N ALA A 349 -16.11 7.20 21.90
CA ALA A 349 -17.01 8.33 21.72
C ALA A 349 -16.47 9.35 20.70
N MET A 350 -17.37 9.97 19.93
CA MET A 350 -17.04 10.92 18.87
C MET A 350 -16.12 10.34 17.78
N ARG A 351 -16.16 9.01 17.58
CA ARG A 351 -15.34 8.30 16.59
C ARG A 351 -13.84 8.54 16.81
N ARG A 352 -13.41 8.66 18.07
CA ARG A 352 -11.99 8.76 18.40
C ARG A 352 -11.32 7.40 18.20
N TYR A 353 -10.46 7.28 17.20
CA TYR A 353 -9.65 6.09 16.98
C TYR A 353 -8.37 6.19 17.80
N CYS A 354 -8.10 5.17 18.61
CA CYS A 354 -6.92 5.05 19.44
C CYS A 354 -6.22 3.71 19.17
N LEU A 355 -4.93 3.62 19.47
CA LEU A 355 -4.20 2.36 19.45
C LEU A 355 -4.08 1.77 20.86
N GLY A 356 -4.19 0.46 20.94
CA GLY A 356 -3.84 -0.35 22.10
C GLY A 356 -3.16 -1.65 21.65
N ALA A 357 -3.00 -2.58 22.57
CA ALA A 357 -2.45 -3.89 22.28
C ALA A 357 -3.11 -4.99 23.12
N VAL A 358 -2.95 -6.21 22.62
CA VAL A 358 -3.35 -7.47 23.24
C VAL A 358 -2.17 -8.43 23.16
N LEU A 359 -1.97 -9.24 24.19
CA LEU A 359 -1.09 -10.39 24.15
C LEU A 359 -1.94 -11.66 24.14
N LEU A 360 -1.72 -12.52 23.13
CA LEU A 360 -2.35 -13.83 23.03
C LEU A 360 -1.36 -14.91 23.44
N ASP A 361 -1.87 -16.02 23.97
CA ASP A 361 -1.07 -17.18 24.33
C ASP A 361 -0.30 -17.74 23.13
N LYS A 362 0.94 -18.17 23.37
CA LYS A 362 1.88 -18.61 22.34
C LYS A 362 1.42 -19.84 21.58
N ASP A 363 0.87 -20.81 22.31
CA ASP A 363 0.51 -22.13 21.82
C ASP A 363 -0.94 -22.18 21.34
N ASP A 364 -1.82 -21.42 21.99
CA ASP A 364 -3.22 -21.29 21.63
C ASP A 364 -3.64 -19.80 21.52
N PRO A 365 -3.46 -19.17 20.34
CA PRO A 365 -3.76 -17.75 20.13
C PRO A 365 -5.23 -17.36 20.36
N ARG A 366 -6.11 -18.32 20.60
CA ARG A 366 -7.49 -18.07 21.03
C ARG A 366 -7.58 -17.49 22.44
N LYS A 367 -6.54 -17.68 23.26
CA LYS A 367 -6.51 -17.23 24.65
C LYS A 367 -5.84 -15.87 24.76
N VAL A 368 -6.58 -14.90 25.29
CA VAL A 368 -6.05 -13.58 25.63
C VAL A 368 -5.39 -13.64 27.01
N ILE A 369 -4.11 -13.33 27.10
CA ILE A 369 -3.33 -13.34 28.35
C ILE A 369 -2.98 -11.93 28.84
N GLY A 370 -3.07 -10.92 27.99
CA GLY A 370 -2.94 -9.51 28.37
C GLY A 370 -3.71 -8.59 27.42
N ARG A 371 -4.24 -7.45 27.92
CA ARG A 371 -4.99 -6.49 27.09
C ARG A 371 -4.92 -5.08 27.68
N SER A 372 -4.76 -4.10 26.79
CA SER A 372 -4.82 -2.68 27.11
C SER A 372 -6.18 -2.28 27.68
N LYS A 373 -6.21 -1.83 28.94
CA LYS A 373 -7.42 -1.26 29.58
C LYS A 373 -7.66 0.20 29.20
N THR A 374 -6.59 0.90 28.85
CA THR A 374 -6.57 2.27 28.35
C THR A 374 -5.76 2.33 27.05
N PRO A 375 -6.00 3.33 26.18
CA PRO A 375 -5.19 3.54 24.98
C PRO A 375 -3.69 3.60 25.28
N MET A 376 -2.89 2.95 24.43
CA MET A 376 -1.45 3.17 24.39
C MET A 376 -1.13 4.50 23.71
N LEU A 377 -1.79 4.75 22.58
CA LEU A 377 -1.68 5.97 21.80
C LEU A 377 -3.08 6.49 21.45
N ALA A 378 -3.27 7.80 21.54
CA ALA A 378 -4.51 8.47 21.19
C ALA A 378 -4.21 9.78 20.45
N PRO A 379 -5.15 10.32 19.66
CA PRO A 379 -4.96 11.62 19.02
C PRO A 379 -4.75 12.72 20.06
N GLU A 380 -3.73 13.55 19.86
CA GLU A 380 -3.39 14.71 20.70
C GLU A 380 -3.97 16.01 20.11
N GLU A 381 -4.01 17.12 20.87
CA GLU A 381 -4.69 18.35 20.43
C GLU A 381 -4.17 18.92 19.11
N ASP A 382 -2.85 18.85 18.88
CA ASP A 382 -2.16 19.37 17.69
C ASP A 382 -2.24 18.45 16.46
N SER A 383 -2.72 17.22 16.64
CA SER A 383 -2.66 16.14 15.64
C SER A 383 -4.04 15.54 15.35
N ARG A 384 -5.10 16.24 15.77
CA ARG A 384 -6.50 15.80 15.58
C ARG A 384 -7.12 16.26 14.26
N GLU A 385 -6.50 17.21 13.57
CA GLU A 385 -7.01 17.78 12.32
C GLU A 385 -6.42 17.07 11.10
N GLY A 386 -7.25 16.81 10.09
CA GLY A 386 -6.86 16.12 8.86
C GLY A 386 -8.07 15.67 8.06
N TYR A 387 -7.83 14.74 7.13
CA TYR A 387 -8.86 14.20 6.24
C TYR A 387 -9.97 13.49 7.02
N VAL A 388 -9.61 12.75 8.08
CA VAL A 388 -10.54 12.20 9.08
C VAL A 388 -10.07 12.61 10.48
N PRO A 389 -10.72 13.59 11.13
CA PRO A 389 -10.30 14.06 12.44
C PRO A 389 -10.36 12.99 13.54
N ASN A 390 -9.55 13.15 14.58
CA ASN A 390 -9.51 12.28 15.77
C ASN A 390 -9.07 10.83 15.50
N VAL A 391 -8.14 10.62 14.57
CA VAL A 391 -7.66 9.28 14.20
C VAL A 391 -6.16 9.14 14.43
N VAL A 392 -5.79 8.08 15.16
CA VAL A 392 -4.48 7.42 15.02
C VAL A 392 -4.70 5.99 14.55
N TYR A 393 -3.95 5.55 13.54
CA TYR A 393 -4.15 4.26 12.89
C TYR A 393 -2.84 3.64 12.42
N SER A 394 -2.71 2.32 12.43
CA SER A 394 -1.54 1.62 11.89
C SER A 394 -1.97 0.33 11.20
N CYS A 395 -1.21 -0.09 10.20
CA CYS A 395 -1.38 -1.38 9.51
C CYS A 395 -0.23 -2.36 9.81
N GLY A 396 0.69 -2.02 10.72
CA GLY A 396 1.77 -2.92 11.10
C GLY A 396 2.80 -2.28 12.01
N ALA A 397 3.46 -3.13 12.77
CA ALA A 397 4.59 -2.80 13.61
C ALA A 397 5.61 -3.93 13.50
N MET A 398 6.87 -3.63 13.80
CA MET A 398 7.98 -4.57 13.63
C MET A 398 8.79 -4.67 14.92
N LYS A 399 9.16 -5.89 15.31
CA LYS A 399 10.11 -6.11 16.43
C LYS A 399 11.53 -5.84 15.95
N CYS A 400 12.27 -5.08 16.74
CA CYS A 400 13.67 -4.69 16.50
C CYS A 400 14.47 -4.92 17.79
N GLY A 401 15.01 -6.12 17.99
CA GLY A 401 15.61 -6.49 19.27
C GLY A 401 14.59 -6.43 20.41
N ASP A 402 14.86 -5.59 21.42
CA ASP A 402 13.98 -5.33 22.58
C ASP A 402 12.98 -4.19 22.34
N TRP A 403 12.97 -3.64 21.13
CA TRP A 403 12.04 -2.60 20.72
C TRP A 403 10.95 -3.14 19.80
N VAL A 404 9.87 -2.39 19.73
CA VAL A 404 8.87 -2.44 18.69
C VAL A 404 8.83 -1.08 18.00
N PHE A 405 9.03 -1.10 16.69
CA PHE A 405 8.84 0.04 15.82
C PHE A 405 7.39 0.10 15.33
N LEU A 406 6.70 1.20 15.62
CA LEU A 406 5.30 1.45 15.29
C LEU A 406 5.18 2.74 14.47
N PRO A 407 5.20 2.66 13.13
CA PRO A 407 4.72 3.75 12.30
C PRO A 407 3.18 3.82 12.41
N TYR A 408 2.64 5.04 12.44
CA TYR A 408 1.20 5.25 12.53
C TYR A 408 0.75 6.48 11.74
N GLY A 409 -0.38 6.34 11.06
CA GLY A 409 -1.10 7.42 10.41
C GLY A 409 -1.83 8.30 11.43
N VAL A 410 -1.93 9.57 11.11
CA VAL A 410 -2.60 10.59 11.91
C VAL A 410 -3.59 11.34 11.05
N ALA A 411 -4.84 11.39 11.52
CA ALA A 411 -5.97 12.07 10.90
C ALA A 411 -6.18 11.77 9.40
N ASP A 412 -5.80 10.58 8.95
CA ASP A 412 -5.79 10.15 7.54
C ASP A 412 -5.10 11.16 6.60
N SER A 413 -4.01 11.80 7.05
CA SER A 413 -3.32 12.84 6.28
C SER A 413 -1.79 12.74 6.30
N SER A 414 -1.23 12.27 7.42
CA SER A 414 0.22 12.19 7.65
C SER A 414 0.60 10.91 8.39
N ILE A 415 1.90 10.62 8.41
CA ILE A 415 2.48 9.50 9.17
C ILE A 415 3.50 10.04 10.18
N ARG A 416 3.46 9.48 11.39
CA ARG A 416 4.42 9.70 12.47
C ARG A 416 4.97 8.36 12.95
N PHE A 417 5.98 8.42 13.82
CA PHE A 417 6.73 7.25 14.25
C PHE A 417 6.83 7.18 15.76
N ALA A 418 6.70 5.97 16.29
CA ALA A 418 6.90 5.67 17.70
C ALA A 418 7.71 4.38 17.87
N SER A 419 8.52 4.35 18.92
CA SER A 419 9.30 3.19 19.33
C SER A 419 8.99 2.88 20.80
N LEU A 420 8.76 1.61 21.10
CA LEU A 420 8.33 1.14 22.41
C LEU A 420 9.21 -0.04 22.83
N ARG A 421 9.67 -0.08 24.08
CA ARG A 421 10.33 -1.28 24.61
C ARG A 421 9.30 -2.38 24.82
N VAL A 422 9.66 -3.62 24.50
CA VAL A 422 8.82 -4.80 24.73
C VAL A 422 8.40 -4.88 26.21
N GLU A 423 9.34 -4.68 27.14
CA GLU A 423 9.08 -4.68 28.58
C GLU A 423 7.99 -3.66 28.98
N ASP A 424 8.07 -2.43 28.49
CA ASP A 424 7.09 -1.40 28.81
C ASP A 424 5.70 -1.77 28.25
N ILE A 425 5.64 -2.41 27.07
CA ILE A 425 4.38 -2.91 26.49
C ILE A 425 3.78 -3.97 27.39
N LEU A 426 4.55 -4.99 27.79
CA LEU A 426 4.10 -6.07 28.66
C LEU A 426 3.61 -5.53 30.00
N GLN A 427 4.35 -4.60 30.60
CA GLN A 427 3.93 -3.92 31.83
C GLN A 427 2.59 -3.18 31.67
N HIS A 428 2.36 -2.50 30.53
CA HIS A 428 1.07 -1.84 30.22
C HIS A 428 -0.07 -2.86 30.07
N LEU A 429 0.23 -4.08 29.61
CA LEU A 429 -0.71 -5.20 29.53
C LEU A 429 -0.91 -5.94 30.87
N ALA A 430 -0.25 -5.47 31.94
CA ALA A 430 -0.26 -6.01 33.30
C ALA A 430 0.37 -7.41 33.42
N LEU A 431 1.46 -7.64 32.68
CA LEU A 431 2.29 -8.83 32.74
C LEU A 431 3.69 -8.51 33.26
#